data_AF-A0A7S2QPL6-F1
#
_entry.id   AF-A0A7S2QPL6-F1
#
_cell.length_a   1.000
_cell.length_b   1.000
_cell.length_c   1.000
_cell.angle_alpha   90.00
_cell.angle_beta   90.00
_cell.angle_gamma   90.00
#
_symmetry.space_group_name_H-M   'P 1'
#
loop_
_entity.id
_entity.type
_entity.pdbx_description
1 polymer ?
#
loop_
_entity_poly.entity_id
_entity_poly.type
_entity_poly.pdbx_seq_one_letter_code
_entity_poly.pdbx_strand_id
1 'polypeptide(L)'
;VPAQATSIYSRIWCIYEAFLAVDLGKTIFTASSPITHRLRYSMLAALMISAFSWTLGFLCALYVFPDVCATELAFFAAGLPLVLAIFSFWVIRRPCISAAMNVIGTAAIMFITGIYVRKRFFLCGHGRPEFVWIIGSCCYFFANEIDRLQSLSRSDEAKRLRQGYVGVHDAAASVEEDRRRILGEIGGRDVDVDESIRVLVESGMSTESLRRAAKQGTDLRQAGELRWGLMTIGALSYLLTADICDRNPSFLQIVDIVSLPVLGFAWVRSQHDEKAFMATMSVKLTLIALLSSLPIACWRFVRWMNAGQPDEDMRDIDLSVLDDLWERAYESLVETVYGSLEAGVPLSAMFSILGRGRLAEIPCLGPWLVQALGP
;
A
#
# COMPACT_ATOMS: atom_id res chain seq x y z
N VAL A 1 -13.32 -26.33 10.98
CA VAL A 1 -14.45 -26.98 10.25
C VAL A 1 -14.11 -26.98 8.77
N PRO A 2 -14.08 -28.13 8.06
CA PRO A 2 -13.75 -28.15 6.64
C PRO A 2 -14.84 -27.43 5.82
N ALA A 3 -14.50 -26.32 5.19
CA ALA A 3 -15.37 -25.48 4.36
C ALA A 3 -15.39 -25.91 2.88
N GLN A 4 -15.05 -27.17 2.57
CA GLN A 4 -14.84 -27.62 1.19
C GLN A 4 -16.14 -27.84 0.40
N ALA A 5 -17.27 -28.09 1.09
CA ALA A 5 -18.54 -28.40 0.43
C ALA A 5 -19.62 -27.30 0.65
N THR A 6 -19.66 -26.69 1.83
CA THR A 6 -20.66 -25.67 2.18
C THR A 6 -20.06 -24.59 3.09
N SER A 7 -20.62 -23.38 3.04
CA SER A 7 -20.27 -22.29 3.96
C SER A 7 -20.44 -22.73 5.41
N ILE A 8 -19.50 -22.39 6.30
CA ILE A 8 -19.62 -22.71 7.72
C ILE A 8 -20.83 -22.01 8.37
N TYR A 9 -21.24 -20.86 7.84
CA TYR A 9 -22.42 -20.10 8.28
C TYR A 9 -23.73 -20.67 7.76
N SER A 10 -23.70 -21.80 7.02
CA SER A 10 -24.90 -22.60 6.79
C SER A 10 -25.35 -23.36 8.04
N ARG A 11 -24.55 -23.35 9.13
CA ARG A 11 -24.83 -24.08 10.38
C ARG A 11 -25.30 -23.11 11.46
N ILE A 12 -26.43 -23.42 12.09
CA ILE A 12 -27.05 -22.54 13.10
C ILE A 12 -26.11 -22.22 14.28
N TRP A 13 -25.26 -23.18 14.69
CA TRP A 13 -24.30 -22.97 15.77
C TRP A 13 -23.24 -21.89 15.45
N CYS A 14 -22.72 -21.89 14.21
CA CYS A 14 -21.75 -20.88 13.79
C CYS A 14 -22.38 -19.48 13.70
N ILE A 15 -23.67 -19.39 13.36
CA ILE A 15 -24.42 -18.14 13.40
C ILE A 15 -24.60 -17.66 14.84
N TYR A 16 -24.92 -18.57 15.77
CA TYR A 16 -25.05 -18.24 17.17
C TYR A 16 -23.73 -17.72 17.79
N GLU A 17 -22.59 -18.31 17.44
CA GLU A 17 -21.27 -17.80 17.84
C GLU A 17 -21.01 -16.39 17.30
N ALA A 18 -21.40 -16.12 16.05
CA ALA A 18 -21.30 -14.78 15.48
C ALA A 18 -22.22 -13.78 16.21
N PHE A 19 -23.44 -14.19 16.56
CA PHE A 19 -24.39 -13.41 17.37
C PHE A 19 -23.81 -13.06 18.74
N LEU A 20 -23.27 -14.05 19.47
CA LEU A 20 -22.65 -13.81 20.78
C LEU A 20 -21.44 -12.87 20.65
N ALA A 21 -20.66 -12.99 19.59
CA ALA A 21 -19.55 -12.08 19.35
C ALA A 21 -20.03 -10.64 19.07
N VAL A 22 -21.11 -10.45 18.32
CA VAL A 22 -21.73 -9.14 18.10
C VAL A 22 -22.27 -8.55 19.39
N ASP A 23 -23.03 -9.33 20.17
CA ASP A 23 -23.62 -8.92 21.45
C ASP A 23 -22.55 -8.48 22.46
N LEU A 24 -21.43 -9.21 22.50
CA LEU A 24 -20.29 -8.92 23.37
C LEU A 24 -19.32 -7.87 22.80
N GLY A 25 -19.60 -7.29 21.62
CA GLY A 25 -18.70 -6.34 20.97
C GLY A 25 -17.32 -6.91 20.60
N LYS A 26 -17.23 -8.22 20.38
CA LYS A 26 -15.98 -8.92 20.03
C LYS A 26 -15.70 -8.86 18.53
N THR A 27 -14.41 -8.92 18.19
CA THR A 27 -13.95 -9.05 16.81
C THR A 27 -14.04 -10.49 16.34
N ILE A 28 -14.64 -10.70 15.17
CA ILE A 28 -14.69 -12.02 14.51
C ILE A 28 -13.66 -12.03 13.38
N PHE A 29 -12.89 -13.11 13.26
CA PHE A 29 -11.95 -13.31 12.16
C PHE A 29 -12.35 -14.53 11.34
N THR A 30 -12.23 -14.42 10.02
CA THR A 30 -12.35 -15.59 9.13
C THR A 30 -11.05 -16.38 9.19
N ALA A 31 -11.15 -17.69 9.41
CA ALA A 31 -9.99 -18.57 9.49
C ALA A 31 -9.34 -18.76 8.09
N SER A 32 -8.26 -18.04 7.83
CA SER A 32 -7.56 -18.13 6.54
C SER A 32 -6.77 -19.43 6.40
N SER A 33 -6.88 -20.09 5.24
CA SER A 33 -5.99 -21.22 4.93
C SER A 33 -4.54 -20.76 4.76
N PRO A 34 -3.55 -21.50 5.29
CA PRO A 34 -2.15 -21.13 5.12
C PRO A 34 -1.77 -21.22 3.63
N ILE A 35 -1.13 -20.18 3.09
CA ILE A 35 -0.82 -20.02 1.65
C ILE A 35 0.43 -20.83 1.25
N THR A 36 0.69 -21.97 1.89
CA THR A 36 2.04 -22.57 1.87
C THR A 36 2.47 -23.03 0.48
N HIS A 37 1.60 -23.69 -0.29
CA HIS A 37 2.01 -24.27 -1.57
C HIS A 37 2.21 -23.20 -2.65
N ARG A 38 1.18 -22.42 -2.99
CA ARG A 38 1.25 -21.39 -4.05
C ARG A 38 2.32 -20.34 -3.76
N LEU A 39 2.48 -19.94 -2.50
CA LEU A 39 3.50 -18.98 -2.09
C LEU A 39 4.91 -19.52 -2.34
N ARG A 40 5.19 -20.79 -1.99
CA ARG A 40 6.51 -21.39 -2.20
C ARG A 40 6.94 -21.36 -3.68
N TYR A 41 6.07 -21.76 -4.60
CA TYR A 41 6.41 -21.76 -6.03
C TYR A 41 6.57 -20.35 -6.58
N SER A 42 5.71 -19.41 -6.19
CA SER A 42 5.84 -18.02 -6.65
C SER A 42 7.12 -17.37 -6.12
N MET A 43 7.43 -17.56 -4.82
CA MET A 43 8.67 -17.05 -4.22
C MET A 43 9.90 -17.68 -4.87
N LEU A 44 9.89 -18.99 -5.14
CA LEU A 44 10.98 -19.65 -5.86
C LEU A 44 11.16 -19.07 -7.28
N ALA A 45 10.07 -18.87 -8.02
CA ALA A 45 10.11 -18.26 -9.34
C ALA A 45 10.66 -16.82 -9.29
N ALA A 46 10.19 -16.00 -8.35
CA ALA A 46 10.69 -14.65 -8.14
C ALA A 46 12.19 -14.62 -7.80
N LEU A 47 12.66 -15.56 -6.98
CA LEU A 47 14.09 -15.71 -6.65
C LEU A 47 14.91 -16.11 -7.88
N MET A 48 14.44 -17.07 -8.68
CA MET A 48 15.13 -17.49 -9.90
C MET A 48 15.22 -16.35 -10.92
N ILE A 49 14.14 -15.61 -11.13
CA ILE A 49 14.12 -14.41 -11.99
C ILE A 49 15.09 -13.37 -11.46
N SER A 50 15.08 -13.13 -10.15
CA SER A 50 15.98 -12.16 -9.50
C SER A 50 17.44 -12.52 -9.71
N ALA A 51 17.81 -13.79 -9.48
CA ALA A 51 19.19 -14.27 -9.65
C ALA A 51 19.65 -14.19 -11.11
N PHE A 52 18.78 -14.57 -12.05
CA PHE A 52 19.06 -14.50 -13.48
C PHE A 52 19.25 -13.04 -13.94
N SER A 53 18.31 -12.16 -13.62
CA SER A 53 18.38 -10.74 -13.99
C SER A 53 19.57 -10.03 -13.37
N TRP A 54 19.89 -10.31 -12.11
CA TRP A 54 21.08 -9.78 -11.46
C TRP A 54 22.37 -10.20 -12.16
N THR A 55 22.50 -11.49 -12.48
CA THR A 55 23.66 -12.04 -13.19
C THR A 55 23.80 -11.39 -14.57
N LEU A 56 22.69 -11.24 -15.30
CA LEU A 56 22.68 -10.60 -16.59
C LEU A 56 23.11 -9.12 -16.51
N GLY A 57 22.58 -8.37 -15.53
CA GLY A 57 22.98 -6.98 -15.30
C GLY A 57 24.46 -6.84 -14.97
N PHE A 58 24.98 -7.73 -14.12
CA PHE A 58 26.39 -7.79 -13.77
C PHE A 58 27.28 -8.06 -15.00
N LEU A 59 26.90 -9.02 -15.85
CA LEU A 59 27.62 -9.32 -17.10
C LEU A 59 27.54 -8.16 -18.11
N CYS A 60 26.38 -7.53 -18.26
CA CYS A 60 26.23 -6.35 -19.11
C CYS A 60 27.15 -5.21 -18.66
N ALA A 61 27.28 -4.99 -17.35
CA ALA A 61 28.20 -3.99 -16.80
C ALA A 61 29.67 -4.31 -17.08
N LEU A 62 30.03 -5.59 -17.17
CA LEU A 62 31.39 -6.03 -17.49
C LEU A 62 31.72 -5.87 -18.98
N TYR A 63 30.81 -6.25 -19.87
CA TYR A 63 31.12 -6.44 -21.29
C TYR A 63 30.55 -5.37 -22.21
N VAL A 64 29.41 -4.76 -21.85
CA VAL A 64 28.67 -3.84 -22.74
C VAL A 64 28.85 -2.39 -22.30
N PHE A 65 28.87 -2.15 -20.98
CA PHE A 65 28.84 -0.81 -20.40
C PHE A 65 30.05 -0.50 -19.50
N PRO A 66 31.30 -0.68 -19.98
CA PRO A 66 32.48 -0.43 -19.16
C PRO A 66 32.54 1.03 -18.69
N ASP A 67 32.05 1.98 -19.50
CA ASP A 67 32.22 3.43 -19.28
C ASP A 67 30.95 4.17 -18.84
N VAL A 68 29.83 3.48 -18.58
CA VAL A 68 28.62 4.16 -18.09
C VAL A 68 28.91 4.90 -16.79
N CYS A 69 28.53 6.17 -16.75
CA CYS A 69 28.73 7.06 -15.61
C CYS A 69 27.84 6.62 -14.43
N ALA A 70 28.39 6.65 -13.22
CA ALA A 70 27.67 6.22 -12.02
C ALA A 70 26.45 7.10 -11.70
N THR A 71 26.47 8.37 -12.11
CA THR A 71 25.38 9.34 -11.88
C THR A 71 24.14 8.98 -12.69
N GLU A 72 24.27 8.69 -13.98
CA GLU A 72 23.13 8.26 -14.81
C GLU A 72 22.49 6.97 -14.29
N LEU A 73 23.32 6.01 -13.87
CA LEU A 73 22.83 4.75 -13.32
C LEU A 73 22.04 4.96 -12.01
N ALA A 74 22.44 5.92 -11.18
CA ALA A 74 21.73 6.25 -9.95
C ALA A 74 20.32 6.81 -10.24
N PHE A 75 20.17 7.65 -11.26
CA PHE A 75 18.86 8.16 -11.68
C PHE A 75 17.93 7.02 -12.14
N PHE A 76 18.43 6.10 -12.96
CA PHE A 76 17.64 4.94 -13.37
C PHE A 76 17.30 4.02 -12.20
N ALA A 77 18.25 3.81 -11.27
CA ALA A 77 18.04 3.00 -10.08
C ALA A 77 17.03 3.61 -9.10
N ALA A 78 16.91 4.94 -9.04
CA ALA A 78 15.93 5.63 -8.21
C ALA A 78 14.56 5.72 -8.87
N GLY A 79 14.52 6.19 -10.13
CA GLY A 79 13.28 6.54 -10.82
C GLY A 79 12.50 5.35 -11.36
N LEU A 80 13.16 4.36 -11.98
CA LEU A 80 12.47 3.23 -12.61
C LEU A 80 11.69 2.39 -11.59
N PRO A 81 12.23 2.02 -10.41
CA PRO A 81 11.48 1.25 -9.43
C PRO A 81 10.24 1.97 -8.92
N LEU A 82 10.34 3.29 -8.71
CA LEU A 82 9.22 4.11 -8.27
C LEU A 82 8.11 4.13 -9.32
N VAL A 83 8.46 4.36 -10.59
CA VAL A 83 7.51 4.35 -11.70
C VAL A 83 6.82 2.98 -11.79
N LEU A 84 7.60 1.89 -11.77
CA LEU A 84 7.06 0.53 -11.84
C LEU A 84 6.19 0.19 -10.62
N ALA A 85 6.53 0.68 -9.44
CA ALA A 85 5.75 0.49 -8.22
C ALA A 85 4.42 1.27 -8.28
N ILE A 86 4.43 2.52 -8.76
CA ILE A 86 3.23 3.31 -9.00
C ILE A 86 2.35 2.60 -10.03
N PHE A 87 2.89 2.20 -11.18
CA PHE A 87 2.13 1.47 -12.20
C PHE A 87 1.57 0.15 -11.65
N SER A 88 2.38 -0.61 -10.90
CA SER A 88 1.94 -1.84 -10.26
C SER A 88 0.74 -1.58 -9.37
N PHE A 89 0.77 -0.53 -8.54
CA PHE A 89 -0.33 -0.11 -7.66
C PHE A 89 -1.63 0.15 -8.42
N TRP A 90 -1.60 0.91 -9.52
CA TRP A 90 -2.79 1.19 -10.35
C TRP A 90 -3.35 -0.07 -10.99
N VAL A 91 -2.47 -1.01 -11.34
CA VAL A 91 -2.79 -2.23 -12.08
C VAL A 91 -3.23 -3.39 -11.17
N ILE A 92 -3.11 -3.26 -9.84
CA ILE A 92 -3.49 -4.28 -8.83
C ILE A 92 -4.88 -4.87 -9.06
N ARG A 93 -5.84 -4.10 -9.62
CA ARG A 93 -7.20 -4.57 -9.88
C ARG A 93 -7.28 -5.77 -10.84
N ARG A 94 -6.24 -6.03 -11.63
CA ARG A 94 -6.18 -7.15 -12.58
C ARG A 94 -5.05 -8.11 -12.16
N PRO A 95 -5.35 -9.29 -11.58
CA PRO A 95 -4.35 -10.16 -10.97
C PRO A 95 -3.29 -10.66 -11.97
N CYS A 96 -3.65 -10.89 -13.23
CA CYS A 96 -2.71 -11.32 -14.26
C CYS A 96 -1.72 -10.19 -14.64
N ILE A 97 -2.22 -8.96 -14.78
CA ILE A 97 -1.38 -7.83 -15.13
C ILE A 97 -0.49 -7.46 -13.94
N SER A 98 -1.02 -7.50 -12.71
CA SER A 98 -0.23 -7.32 -11.50
C SER A 98 0.90 -8.36 -11.37
N ALA A 99 0.65 -9.63 -11.69
CA ALA A 99 1.69 -10.66 -11.70
C ALA A 99 2.78 -10.36 -12.75
N ALA A 100 2.39 -9.97 -13.96
CA ALA A 100 3.34 -9.60 -15.02
C ALA A 100 4.17 -8.38 -14.63
N MET A 101 3.55 -7.35 -14.05
CA MET A 101 4.24 -6.15 -13.56
C MET A 101 5.20 -6.46 -12.42
N ASN A 102 4.84 -7.37 -11.51
CA ASN A 102 5.75 -7.81 -10.45
C ASN A 102 6.98 -8.52 -11.02
N VAL A 103 6.80 -9.40 -12.01
CA VAL A 103 7.91 -10.08 -12.68
C VAL A 103 8.81 -9.09 -13.41
N ILE A 104 8.24 -8.19 -14.21
CA ILE A 104 8.99 -7.18 -14.97
C ILE A 104 9.73 -6.23 -14.02
N GLY A 105 9.05 -5.74 -12.98
CA GLY A 105 9.66 -4.86 -11.98
C GLY A 105 10.79 -5.52 -11.22
N THR A 106 10.59 -6.76 -10.75
CA THR A 106 11.65 -7.55 -10.10
C THR A 106 12.84 -7.74 -11.03
N ALA A 107 12.60 -8.15 -12.28
CA ALA A 107 13.66 -8.36 -13.25
C ALA A 107 14.45 -7.07 -13.53
N ALA A 108 13.75 -5.94 -13.74
CA ALA A 108 14.37 -4.65 -14.02
C ALA A 108 15.22 -4.15 -12.84
N ILE A 109 14.71 -4.22 -11.60
CA ILE A 109 15.46 -3.80 -10.41
C ILE A 109 16.69 -4.66 -10.19
N MET A 110 16.54 -5.99 -10.31
CA MET A 110 17.65 -6.90 -10.08
C MET A 110 18.73 -6.74 -11.16
N PHE A 111 18.33 -6.48 -12.41
CA PHE A 111 19.25 -6.12 -13.48
C PHE A 111 20.03 -4.83 -13.18
N ILE A 112 19.35 -3.75 -12.79
CA ILE A 112 20.01 -2.49 -12.41
C ILE A 112 20.93 -2.70 -11.21
N THR A 113 20.50 -3.49 -10.23
CA THR A 113 21.31 -3.85 -9.06
C THR A 113 22.60 -4.56 -9.45
N GLY A 114 22.53 -5.49 -10.43
CA GLY A 114 23.70 -6.17 -10.97
C GLY A 114 24.71 -5.18 -11.55
N ILE A 115 24.24 -4.20 -12.33
CA ILE A 115 25.10 -3.14 -12.88
C ILE A 115 25.70 -2.29 -11.76
N TYR A 116 24.86 -1.88 -10.81
CA TYR A 116 25.24 -1.00 -9.70
C TYR A 116 26.32 -1.63 -8.80
N VAL A 117 26.12 -2.89 -8.39
CA VAL A 117 27.06 -3.63 -7.54
C VAL A 117 28.44 -3.71 -8.18
N ARG A 118 28.52 -3.98 -9.49
CA ARG A 118 29.81 -4.08 -10.20
C ARG A 118 30.59 -2.77 -10.18
N LYS A 119 29.92 -1.64 -10.43
CA LYS A 119 30.58 -0.32 -10.41
C LYS A 119 31.02 0.04 -9.00
N ARG A 120 30.15 -0.18 -8.00
CA ARG A 120 30.40 0.23 -6.62
C ARG A 120 31.50 -0.58 -5.92
N PHE A 121 31.50 -1.91 -6.05
CA PHE A 121 32.50 -2.77 -5.38
C PHE A 121 33.94 -2.48 -5.82
N PHE A 122 34.13 -1.95 -7.02
CA PHE A 122 35.46 -1.76 -7.59
C PHE A 122 35.94 -0.31 -7.63
N LEU A 123 35.06 0.70 -7.50
CA LEU A 123 35.44 2.08 -7.79
C LEU A 123 35.28 3.08 -6.62
N CYS A 124 34.29 2.96 -5.73
CA CYS A 124 33.91 4.12 -4.90
C CYS A 124 33.90 3.92 -3.37
N GLY A 125 34.07 2.71 -2.83
CA GLY A 125 34.39 2.45 -1.42
C GLY A 125 33.41 2.94 -0.33
N HIS A 126 32.35 3.68 -0.63
CA HIS A 126 31.48 4.30 0.37
C HIS A 126 30.02 3.84 0.30
N GLY A 127 29.45 3.68 1.50
CA GLY A 127 28.09 3.29 1.83
C GLY A 127 27.04 4.36 1.51
N ARG A 128 26.61 4.54 0.25
CA ARG A 128 25.56 5.53 -0.10
C ARG A 128 24.11 4.99 -0.05
N PRO A 129 23.11 5.88 0.17
CA PRO A 129 21.66 5.62 0.30
C PRO A 129 21.02 4.82 -0.83
N GLU A 130 21.60 4.80 -2.03
CA GLU A 130 21.00 4.10 -3.17
C GLU A 130 20.96 2.58 -2.94
N PHE A 131 21.85 2.04 -2.10
CA PHE A 131 21.80 0.63 -1.69
C PHE A 131 20.57 0.30 -0.84
N VAL A 132 20.18 1.21 0.06
CA VAL A 132 18.95 1.06 0.87
C VAL A 132 17.73 1.09 -0.04
N TRP A 133 17.72 2.00 -1.02
CA TRP A 133 16.66 2.10 -2.02
C TRP A 133 16.50 0.83 -2.86
N ILE A 134 17.62 0.25 -3.30
CA ILE A 134 17.65 -1.01 -4.05
C ILE A 134 17.06 -2.14 -3.21
N ILE A 135 17.55 -2.34 -1.98
CA ILE A 135 17.05 -3.39 -1.08
C ILE A 135 15.55 -3.22 -0.84
N GLY A 136 15.14 -2.00 -0.53
CA GLY A 136 13.74 -1.72 -0.28
C GLY A 136 12.87 -1.99 -1.50
N SER A 137 13.33 -1.59 -2.69
CA SER A 137 12.62 -1.87 -3.95
C SER A 137 12.46 -3.37 -4.17
N CYS A 138 13.49 -4.19 -3.92
CA CYS A 138 13.37 -5.65 -3.92
C CYS A 138 12.30 -6.11 -2.93
N CYS A 139 12.38 -5.67 -1.67
CA CYS A 139 11.40 -6.01 -0.63
C CYS A 139 9.96 -5.63 -1.04
N TYR A 140 9.78 -4.50 -1.73
CA TYR A 140 8.48 -4.07 -2.23
C TYR A 140 7.89 -5.08 -3.23
N PHE A 141 8.65 -5.54 -4.22
CA PHE A 141 8.13 -6.48 -5.22
C PHE A 141 7.82 -7.86 -4.61
N PHE A 142 8.63 -8.33 -3.67
CA PHE A 142 8.30 -9.54 -2.91
C PHE A 142 7.03 -9.37 -2.07
N ALA A 143 6.91 -8.24 -1.35
CA ALA A 143 5.73 -7.93 -0.56
C ALA A 143 4.46 -7.83 -1.43
N ASN A 144 4.56 -7.20 -2.60
CA ASN A 144 3.44 -7.05 -3.52
C ASN A 144 3.01 -8.40 -4.14
N GLU A 145 3.95 -9.33 -4.36
CA GLU A 145 3.61 -10.68 -4.80
C GLU A 145 2.93 -11.50 -3.71
N ILE A 146 3.36 -11.35 -2.44
CA ILE A 146 2.68 -11.92 -1.28
C ILE A 146 1.24 -11.38 -1.20
N ASP A 147 1.06 -10.06 -1.28
CA ASP A 147 -0.24 -9.40 -1.22
C ASP A 147 -1.16 -9.88 -2.36
N ARG A 148 -0.64 -10.02 -3.58
CA ARG A 148 -1.39 -10.54 -4.73
C ARG A 148 -1.92 -11.95 -4.47
N LEU A 149 -1.08 -12.84 -3.94
CA LEU A 149 -1.48 -14.22 -3.63
C LEU A 149 -2.48 -14.28 -2.47
N GLN A 150 -2.30 -13.44 -1.45
CA GLN A 150 -3.26 -13.30 -0.35
C GLN A 150 -4.61 -12.82 -0.84
N SER A 151 -4.65 -11.76 -1.65
CA SER A 151 -5.88 -11.21 -2.23
C SER A 151 -6.63 -12.25 -3.08
N LEU A 152 -5.91 -13.09 -3.85
CA LEU A 152 -6.53 -14.17 -4.61
C LEU A 152 -7.15 -15.23 -3.70
N SER A 153 -6.41 -15.67 -2.67
CA SER A 153 -6.89 -16.66 -1.70
C SER A 153 -8.13 -16.17 -0.96
N ARG A 154 -8.12 -14.91 -0.50
CA ARG A 154 -9.25 -14.29 0.20
C ARG A 154 -10.47 -14.14 -0.71
N SER A 155 -10.27 -13.79 -1.99
CA SER A 155 -11.36 -13.70 -2.97
C SER A 155 -12.03 -15.06 -3.19
N ASP A 156 -11.23 -16.13 -3.32
CA ASP A 156 -11.74 -17.49 -3.47
C ASP A 156 -12.47 -17.96 -2.20
N GLU A 157 -11.93 -17.64 -1.03
CA GLU A 157 -12.54 -17.95 0.27
C GLU A 157 -13.86 -17.22 0.48
N ALA A 158 -13.90 -15.92 0.22
CA ALA A 158 -15.13 -15.12 0.30
C ALA A 158 -16.21 -15.66 -0.65
N LYS A 159 -15.85 -16.07 -1.88
CA LYS A 159 -16.79 -16.72 -2.80
C LYS A 159 -17.36 -18.02 -2.23
N ARG A 160 -16.53 -18.87 -1.63
CA ARG A 160 -16.99 -20.13 -1.00
C ARG A 160 -17.88 -19.88 0.22
N LEU A 161 -17.57 -18.87 1.03
CA LEU A 161 -18.38 -18.51 2.20
C LEU A 161 -19.74 -17.93 1.80
N ARG A 162 -19.82 -17.21 0.66
CA ARG A 162 -21.10 -16.78 0.09
C ARG A 162 -21.90 -17.94 -0.48
N GLN A 163 -21.24 -18.94 -1.05
CA GLN A 163 -21.90 -20.14 -1.58
C GLN A 163 -22.50 -20.97 -0.44
N GLY A 164 -23.83 -20.94 -0.32
CA GLY A 164 -24.59 -21.69 0.68
C GLY A 164 -24.88 -20.92 1.96
N TYR A 165 -24.54 -19.64 2.06
CA TYR A 165 -25.11 -18.77 3.07
C TYR A 165 -26.47 -18.26 2.58
N VAL A 166 -27.53 -18.63 3.30
CA VAL A 166 -28.93 -18.34 2.95
C VAL A 166 -29.59 -17.36 3.94
N GLY A 167 -28.93 -17.07 5.06
CA GLY A 167 -29.44 -16.22 6.14
C GLY A 167 -29.65 -16.99 7.45
N VAL A 168 -29.90 -16.26 8.54
CA VAL A 168 -30.07 -16.84 9.89
C VAL A 168 -31.20 -17.86 9.95
N HIS A 169 -32.36 -17.56 9.36
CA HIS A 169 -33.57 -18.41 9.45
C HIS A 169 -33.48 -19.71 8.66
N ASP A 170 -32.63 -19.77 7.63
CA ASP A 170 -32.48 -20.92 6.75
C ASP A 170 -31.24 -21.77 7.09
N ALA A 171 -30.57 -21.45 8.20
CA ALA A 171 -29.41 -22.21 8.65
C ALA A 171 -29.78 -23.64 9.06
N ALA A 172 -29.00 -24.60 8.58
CA ALA A 172 -29.15 -26.01 8.89
C ALA A 172 -28.77 -26.31 10.35
N ALA A 173 -29.49 -27.26 10.93
CA ALA A 173 -29.25 -27.79 12.27
C ALA A 173 -29.35 -29.32 12.25
N SER A 174 -28.50 -29.99 13.02
CA SER A 174 -28.64 -31.43 13.24
C SER A 174 -29.81 -31.77 14.18
N VAL A 175 -30.19 -30.82 15.04
CA VAL A 175 -31.27 -30.95 16.02
C VAL A 175 -32.17 -29.71 15.90
N GLU A 176 -33.42 -29.92 15.49
CA GLU A 176 -34.37 -28.80 15.24
C GLU A 176 -34.78 -28.08 16.54
N GLU A 177 -34.73 -28.77 17.67
CA GLU A 177 -34.97 -28.15 18.98
C GLU A 177 -33.90 -27.10 19.33
N ASP A 178 -32.62 -27.43 19.12
CA ASP A 178 -31.51 -26.49 19.32
C ASP A 178 -31.63 -25.29 18.38
N ARG A 179 -32.05 -25.51 17.12
CA ARG A 179 -32.31 -24.44 16.16
C ARG A 179 -33.37 -23.47 16.69
N ARG A 180 -34.52 -23.99 17.14
CA ARG A 180 -35.59 -23.16 17.71
C ARG A 180 -35.14 -22.41 18.95
N ARG A 181 -34.37 -23.05 19.83
CA ARG A 181 -33.81 -22.40 21.03
C ARG A 181 -32.87 -21.26 20.66
N ILE A 182 -31.91 -21.52 19.77
CA ILE A 182 -30.94 -20.52 19.28
C ILE A 182 -31.65 -19.35 18.60
N LEU A 183 -32.61 -19.63 17.70
CA LEU A 183 -33.38 -18.58 17.04
C LEU A 183 -34.21 -17.77 18.06
N GLY A 184 -34.73 -18.42 19.10
CA GLY A 184 -35.39 -17.74 20.22
C GLY A 184 -34.45 -16.83 21.01
N GLU A 185 -33.20 -17.25 21.24
CA GLU A 185 -32.18 -16.44 21.92
C GLU A 185 -31.66 -15.27 21.07
N ILE A 186 -31.51 -15.48 19.76
CA ILE A 186 -31.20 -14.41 18.79
C ILE A 186 -32.34 -13.38 18.81
N GLY A 187 -33.59 -13.86 18.86
CA GLY A 187 -34.78 -13.02 18.89
C GLY A 187 -34.91 -12.20 17.60
N GLY A 188 -35.31 -10.92 17.73
CA GLY A 188 -35.47 -9.99 16.60
C GLY A 188 -34.17 -9.33 16.12
N ARG A 189 -33.00 -9.91 16.41
CA ARG A 189 -31.67 -9.38 16.03
C ARG A 189 -31.02 -10.17 14.88
N ASP A 190 -31.79 -11.01 14.22
CA ASP A 190 -31.40 -11.75 13.01
C ASP A 190 -30.78 -10.86 11.94
N VAL A 191 -31.36 -9.68 11.68
CA VAL A 191 -30.84 -8.71 10.70
C VAL A 191 -29.43 -8.22 11.05
N ASP A 192 -29.16 -7.90 12.32
CA ASP A 192 -27.83 -7.46 12.76
C ASP A 192 -26.80 -8.60 12.66
N VAL A 193 -27.22 -9.84 12.86
CA VAL A 193 -26.36 -11.03 12.74
C VAL A 193 -26.04 -11.30 11.26
N ASP A 194 -27.04 -11.27 10.38
CA ASP A 194 -26.87 -11.39 8.93
C ASP A 194 -25.93 -10.31 8.40
N GLU A 195 -26.10 -9.07 8.87
CA GLU A 195 -25.23 -7.95 8.51
C GLU A 195 -23.79 -8.19 8.98
N SER A 196 -23.59 -8.64 10.22
CA SER A 196 -22.26 -8.94 10.74
C SER A 196 -21.56 -10.07 9.96
N ILE A 197 -22.29 -11.12 9.58
CA ILE A 197 -21.76 -12.21 8.76
C ILE A 197 -21.43 -11.70 7.36
N ARG A 198 -22.27 -10.84 6.78
CA ARG A 198 -21.97 -10.17 5.50
C ARG A 198 -20.66 -9.39 5.58
N VAL A 199 -20.50 -8.53 6.59
CA VAL A 199 -19.27 -7.77 6.84
C VAL A 199 -18.04 -8.69 6.96
N LEU A 200 -18.18 -9.78 7.72
CA LEU A 200 -17.13 -10.78 7.92
C LEU A 200 -16.71 -11.45 6.61
N VAL A 201 -17.69 -11.83 5.78
CA VAL A 201 -17.45 -12.48 4.48
C VAL A 201 -16.85 -11.51 3.46
N GLU A 202 -17.24 -10.23 3.48
CA GLU A 202 -16.74 -9.24 2.52
C GLU A 202 -15.35 -8.70 2.85
N SER A 203 -15.06 -8.48 4.13
CA SER A 203 -13.80 -7.86 4.57
C SER A 203 -12.79 -8.85 5.16
N GLY A 204 -13.22 -10.09 5.46
CA GLY A 204 -12.41 -11.11 6.14
C GLY A 204 -12.41 -11.00 7.67
N MET A 205 -13.08 -10.00 8.24
CA MET A 205 -13.24 -9.79 9.68
C MET A 205 -14.52 -9.00 10.01
N SER A 206 -15.02 -9.06 11.23
CA SER A 206 -16.16 -8.23 11.67
C SER A 206 -15.79 -7.54 12.97
N THR A 207 -15.47 -6.27 12.87
CA THR A 207 -15.28 -5.34 13.99
C THR A 207 -16.48 -4.41 14.10
N GLU A 208 -16.62 -3.77 15.26
CA GLU A 208 -17.66 -2.78 15.47
C GLU A 208 -17.54 -1.59 14.50
N SER A 209 -16.32 -1.11 14.24
CA SER A 209 -16.02 -0.07 13.25
C SER A 209 -16.48 -0.46 11.84
N LEU A 210 -16.18 -1.70 11.40
CA LEU A 210 -16.58 -2.19 10.08
C LEU A 210 -18.09 -2.33 9.98
N ARG A 211 -18.77 -2.87 11.00
CA ARG A 211 -20.24 -2.97 11.01
C ARG A 211 -20.92 -1.59 10.92
N ARG A 212 -20.40 -0.58 11.62
CA ARG A 212 -20.89 0.80 11.51
C ARG A 212 -20.67 1.37 10.10
N ALA A 213 -19.48 1.18 9.53
CA ALA A 213 -19.19 1.62 8.16
C ALA A 213 -20.10 0.93 7.12
N ALA A 214 -20.42 -0.37 7.33
CA ALA A 214 -21.37 -1.13 6.51
C ALA A 214 -22.77 -0.52 6.55
N LYS A 215 -23.26 -0.19 7.76
CA LYS A 215 -24.58 0.45 7.99
C LYS A 215 -24.70 1.80 7.26
N GLN A 216 -23.57 2.45 6.97
CA GLN A 216 -23.52 3.70 6.20
C GLN A 216 -23.35 3.49 4.68
N GLY A 217 -23.37 2.24 4.20
CA GLY A 217 -23.25 1.92 2.77
C GLY A 217 -21.82 1.94 2.23
N THR A 218 -20.81 1.91 3.11
CA THR A 218 -19.40 1.83 2.69
C THR A 218 -19.11 0.45 2.09
N ASP A 219 -18.43 0.38 0.95
CA ASP A 219 -17.94 -0.89 0.40
C ASP A 219 -16.79 -1.40 1.28
N LEU A 220 -16.99 -2.56 1.92
CA LEU A 220 -16.02 -3.14 2.85
C LEU A 220 -15.12 -4.20 2.22
N ARG A 221 -15.17 -4.36 0.89
CA ARG A 221 -14.30 -5.30 0.19
C ARG A 221 -12.85 -4.94 0.47
N GLN A 222 -12.11 -5.90 1.03
CA GLN A 222 -10.69 -5.74 1.39
C GLN A 222 -10.41 -4.77 2.55
N ALA A 223 -11.43 -4.36 3.32
CA ALA A 223 -11.24 -3.39 4.41
C ALA A 223 -10.37 -3.89 5.57
N GLY A 224 -10.27 -5.22 5.74
CA GLY A 224 -9.37 -5.87 6.69
C GLY A 224 -8.03 -6.32 6.08
N GLU A 225 -7.78 -6.05 4.80
CA GLU A 225 -6.57 -6.52 4.10
C GLU A 225 -5.40 -5.56 4.34
N LEU A 226 -4.49 -5.95 5.22
CA LEU A 226 -3.20 -5.28 5.32
C LEU A 226 -2.32 -5.65 4.12
N ARG A 227 -1.90 -4.65 3.35
CA ARG A 227 -1.01 -4.81 2.18
C ARG A 227 0.41 -4.40 2.52
N TRP A 228 1.30 -5.37 2.57
CA TRP A 228 2.70 -5.16 2.89
C TRP A 228 3.43 -4.34 1.83
N GLY A 229 3.08 -4.49 0.55
CA GLY A 229 3.62 -3.69 -0.53
C GLY A 229 3.36 -2.19 -0.34
N LEU A 230 2.18 -1.84 0.16
CA LEU A 230 1.83 -0.45 0.48
C LEU A 230 2.69 0.11 1.62
N MET A 231 2.88 -0.67 2.68
CA MET A 231 3.74 -0.26 3.79
C MET A 231 5.18 -0.06 3.32
N THR A 232 5.71 -0.98 2.48
CA THR A 232 7.08 -0.91 1.98
C THR A 232 7.29 0.29 1.07
N ILE A 233 6.38 0.59 0.14
CA ILE A 233 6.52 1.77 -0.74
C ILE A 233 6.37 3.08 0.05
N GLY A 234 5.48 3.14 1.05
CA GLY A 234 5.33 4.29 1.93
C GLY A 234 6.61 4.55 2.72
N ALA A 235 7.17 3.51 3.35
CA ALA A 235 8.42 3.59 4.09
C ALA A 235 9.59 4.02 3.20
N LEU A 236 9.68 3.46 1.98
CA LEU A 236 10.72 3.82 1.04
C LEU A 236 10.62 5.27 0.59
N SER A 237 9.42 5.72 0.21
CA SER A 237 9.16 7.10 -0.19
C SER A 237 9.58 8.07 0.91
N TYR A 238 9.30 7.73 2.17
CA TYR A 238 9.73 8.51 3.32
C TYR A 238 11.25 8.53 3.48
N LEU A 239 11.93 7.38 3.44
CA LEU A 239 13.39 7.30 3.57
C LEU A 239 14.11 8.06 2.44
N LEU A 240 13.59 7.97 1.21
CA LEU A 240 14.12 8.73 0.08
C LEU A 240 13.99 10.24 0.31
N THR A 241 12.86 10.66 0.88
CA THR A 241 12.64 12.07 1.20
C THR A 241 13.61 12.52 2.30
N ALA A 242 13.75 11.74 3.37
CA ALA A 242 14.69 12.05 4.45
C ALA A 242 16.14 12.19 3.94
N ASP A 243 16.57 11.30 3.05
CA ASP A 243 17.91 11.32 2.45
C ASP A 243 18.15 12.57 1.57
N ILE A 244 17.17 12.95 0.75
CA ILE A 244 17.23 14.18 -0.05
C ILE A 244 17.32 15.42 0.86
N CYS A 245 16.76 15.35 2.06
CA CYS A 245 16.55 16.49 2.96
C CYS A 245 17.62 16.70 4.03
N ASP A 246 18.62 15.83 4.16
CA ASP A 246 19.72 15.97 5.14
C ASP A 246 20.54 17.27 4.94
N ARG A 247 20.24 18.04 3.89
CA ARG A 247 20.90 19.31 3.56
C ARG A 247 20.28 20.57 4.18
N ASN A 248 19.06 20.54 4.75
CA ASN A 248 18.47 21.73 5.37
C ASN A 248 17.47 21.42 6.50
N PRO A 249 17.80 21.72 7.78
CA PRO A 249 16.87 21.56 8.88
C PRO A 249 15.79 22.64 8.88
N SER A 250 14.60 22.32 8.40
CA SER A 250 13.43 23.19 8.41
C SER A 250 12.54 22.94 9.65
N PHE A 251 11.64 23.88 9.97
CA PHE A 251 10.61 23.71 11.01
C PHE A 251 9.78 22.42 10.86
N LEU A 252 9.64 21.93 9.63
CA LEU A 252 8.84 20.75 9.32
C LEU A 252 9.51 19.44 9.76
N GLN A 253 10.84 19.41 9.92
CA GLN A 253 11.52 18.26 10.54
C GLN A 253 11.07 18.00 11.98
N ILE A 254 10.73 19.06 12.74
CA ILE A 254 10.20 18.91 14.11
C ILE A 254 8.84 18.23 14.06
N VAL A 255 7.99 18.59 13.09
CA VAL A 255 6.66 17.99 12.89
C VAL A 255 6.80 16.50 12.59
N ASP A 256 7.76 16.11 11.76
CA ASP A 256 8.05 14.71 11.45
C ASP A 256 8.55 13.92 12.65
N ILE A 257 9.50 14.49 13.42
CA ILE A 257 10.05 13.89 14.64
C ILE A 257 8.94 13.61 15.67
N VAL A 258 7.90 14.45 15.72
CA VAL A 258 6.74 14.23 16.61
C VAL A 258 5.71 13.29 15.99
N SER A 259 5.45 13.42 14.68
CA SER A 259 4.39 12.68 14.00
C SER A 259 4.71 11.19 13.85
N LEU A 260 5.98 10.82 13.64
CA LEU A 260 6.39 9.42 13.50
C LEU A 260 6.18 8.59 14.79
N PRO A 261 6.61 9.03 15.98
CA PRO A 261 6.28 8.35 17.24
C PRO A 261 4.77 8.25 17.48
N VAL A 262 4.02 9.31 17.16
CA VAL A 262 2.55 9.30 17.29
C VAL A 262 1.93 8.26 16.36
N LEU A 263 2.37 8.20 15.10
CA LEU A 263 1.95 7.18 14.14
C LEU A 263 2.34 5.78 14.58
N GLY A 264 3.56 5.59 15.08
CA GLY A 264 4.03 4.30 15.60
C GLY A 264 3.23 3.84 16.83
N PHE A 265 2.94 4.76 17.75
CA PHE A 265 2.11 4.48 18.92
C PHE A 265 0.67 4.17 18.55
N ALA A 266 0.06 4.98 17.67
CA ALA A 266 -1.26 4.72 17.11
C ALA A 266 -1.29 3.34 16.45
N TRP A 267 -0.32 3.05 15.57
CA TRP A 267 -0.18 1.76 14.91
C TRP A 267 -0.14 0.58 15.89
N VAL A 268 0.68 0.64 16.94
CA VAL A 268 0.80 -0.45 17.93
C VAL A 268 -0.53 -0.68 18.66
N ARG A 269 -1.26 0.40 18.99
CA ARG A 269 -2.54 0.37 19.70
C ARG A 269 -3.72 -0.05 18.82
N SER A 270 -3.65 0.22 17.53
CA SER A 270 -4.75 0.00 16.57
C SER A 270 -5.07 -1.49 16.35
N GLN A 271 -6.35 -1.75 16.11
CA GLN A 271 -6.83 -3.07 15.68
C GLN A 271 -6.36 -3.40 14.25
N HIS A 272 -6.56 -4.63 13.78
CA HIS A 272 -6.04 -5.07 12.49
C HIS A 272 -6.65 -4.33 11.29
N ASP A 273 -7.95 -4.07 11.32
CA ASP A 273 -8.66 -3.28 10.30
C ASP A 273 -8.23 -1.81 10.32
N GLU A 274 -8.00 -1.24 11.50
CA GLU A 274 -7.46 0.11 11.64
C GLU A 274 -6.03 0.21 11.09
N LYS A 275 -5.19 -0.81 11.30
CA LYS A 275 -3.85 -0.89 10.68
C LYS A 275 -3.94 -0.95 9.16
N ALA A 276 -4.84 -1.77 8.61
CA ALA A 276 -5.07 -1.85 7.17
C ALA A 276 -5.54 -0.49 6.59
N PHE A 277 -6.45 0.18 7.31
CA PHE A 277 -6.89 1.54 6.98
C PHE A 277 -5.73 2.54 7.00
N MET A 278 -4.98 2.60 8.10
CA MET A 278 -3.84 3.51 8.28
C MET A 278 -2.80 3.34 7.17
N ALA A 279 -2.44 2.09 6.84
CA ALA A 279 -1.47 1.79 5.78
C ALA A 279 -1.96 2.21 4.39
N THR A 280 -3.23 1.95 4.08
CA THR A 280 -3.81 2.33 2.77
C THR A 280 -3.93 3.84 2.64
N MET A 281 -4.41 4.49 3.70
CA MET A 281 -4.58 5.93 3.77
C MET A 281 -3.25 6.67 3.67
N SER A 282 -2.22 6.25 4.42
CA SER A 282 -0.92 6.92 4.40
C SER A 282 -0.31 6.90 3.00
N VAL A 283 -0.40 5.78 2.28
CA VAL A 283 0.07 5.69 0.90
C VAL A 283 -0.76 6.58 -0.03
N LYS A 284 -2.09 6.60 0.08
CA LYS A 284 -2.90 7.49 -0.76
C LYS A 284 -2.62 8.97 -0.50
N LEU A 285 -2.45 9.37 0.76
CA LEU A 285 -2.07 10.74 1.10
C LEU A 285 -0.68 11.09 0.55
N THR A 286 0.27 10.16 0.63
CA THR A 286 1.59 10.30 0.02
C THR A 286 1.48 10.46 -1.50
N LEU A 287 0.66 9.66 -2.17
CA LEU A 287 0.44 9.76 -3.62
C LEU A 287 -0.25 11.09 -4.00
N ILE A 288 -1.22 11.55 -3.22
CA ILE A 288 -1.88 12.86 -3.43
C ILE A 288 -0.87 13.98 -3.25
N ALA A 289 -0.03 13.92 -2.22
CA ALA A 289 1.07 14.86 -1.99
C ALA A 289 2.04 14.90 -3.19
N LEU A 290 2.49 13.74 -3.68
CA LEU A 290 3.36 13.64 -4.85
C LEU A 290 2.70 14.13 -6.15
N LEU A 291 1.42 13.83 -6.36
CA LEU A 291 0.71 14.27 -7.56
C LEU A 291 0.42 15.76 -7.53
N SER A 292 0.14 16.33 -6.36
CA SER A 292 -0.09 17.76 -6.17
C SER A 292 1.20 18.58 -6.24
N SER A 293 2.36 18.01 -5.92
CA SER A 293 3.64 18.72 -6.05
C SER A 293 4.05 18.95 -7.51
N LEU A 294 3.67 18.06 -8.44
CA LEU A 294 3.98 18.20 -9.87
C LEU A 294 3.44 19.51 -10.50
N PRO A 295 2.14 19.86 -10.40
CA PRO A 295 1.64 21.11 -10.95
C PRO A 295 2.19 22.34 -10.23
N ILE A 296 2.46 22.25 -8.92
CA ILE A 296 3.06 23.35 -8.15
C ILE A 296 4.49 23.61 -8.64
N ALA A 297 5.29 22.54 -8.82
CA ALA A 297 6.64 22.64 -9.35
C ALA A 297 6.64 23.18 -10.78
N CYS A 298 5.74 22.69 -11.63
CA CYS A 298 5.55 23.19 -12.99
C CYS A 298 5.19 24.69 -13.01
N TRP A 299 4.26 25.12 -12.15
CA TRP A 299 3.90 26.53 -12.02
C TRP A 299 5.06 27.40 -11.56
N ARG A 300 5.84 26.96 -10.56
CA ARG A 300 7.05 27.65 -10.10
C ARG A 300 8.07 27.77 -11.21
N PHE A 301 8.30 26.71 -11.97
CA PHE A 301 9.19 26.68 -13.12
C PHE A 301 8.76 27.68 -14.19
N VAL A 302 7.49 27.66 -14.61
CA VAL A 302 6.95 28.60 -15.61
C VAL A 302 7.04 30.05 -15.13
N ARG A 303 6.68 30.32 -13.87
CA ARG A 303 6.77 31.68 -13.29
C ARG A 303 8.20 32.18 -13.30
N TRP A 304 9.15 31.32 -12.98
CA TRP A 304 10.56 31.67 -12.99
C TRP A 304 11.09 31.88 -14.42
N MET A 305 10.72 31.02 -15.38
CA MET A 305 11.03 31.23 -16.81
C MET A 305 10.53 32.58 -17.31
N ASN A 306 9.32 32.99 -16.90
CA ASN A 306 8.74 34.28 -17.26
C ASN A 306 9.41 35.46 -16.54
N ALA A 307 9.89 35.27 -15.32
CA ALA A 307 10.61 36.30 -14.58
C ALA A 307 12.07 36.46 -15.02
N GLY A 308 12.63 35.41 -15.63
CA GLY A 308 14.02 35.34 -16.07
C GLY A 308 14.24 35.67 -17.55
N GLN A 309 13.20 35.97 -18.34
CA GLN A 309 13.39 36.42 -19.73
C GLN A 309 14.05 37.81 -19.75
N PRO A 310 15.31 37.94 -20.20
CA PRO A 310 15.89 39.24 -20.50
C PRO A 310 15.26 39.77 -21.78
N ASP A 311 15.03 41.08 -21.89
CA ASP A 311 14.46 41.74 -23.07
C ASP A 311 15.39 41.73 -24.32
N GLU A 312 16.53 41.04 -24.29
CA GLU A 312 17.55 41.08 -25.34
C GLU A 312 17.75 39.76 -26.10
N ASP A 313 17.93 39.89 -27.42
CA ASP A 313 18.05 38.86 -28.48
C ASP A 313 18.63 37.50 -28.00
N MET A 314 17.73 36.52 -27.80
CA MET A 314 17.98 35.16 -27.29
C MET A 314 18.72 34.23 -28.28
N ARG A 315 19.53 34.75 -29.21
CA ARG A 315 20.11 33.94 -30.30
C ARG A 315 21.36 33.15 -29.90
N ASP A 316 22.02 33.53 -28.80
CA ASP A 316 23.24 32.88 -28.31
C ASP A 316 23.06 32.42 -26.84
N ILE A 317 22.07 31.57 -26.55
CA ILE A 317 21.97 30.94 -25.23
C ILE A 317 23.12 29.93 -25.08
N ASP A 318 24.08 30.27 -24.22
CA ASP A 318 25.15 29.37 -23.81
C ASP A 318 24.56 28.13 -23.08
N LEU A 319 25.07 26.94 -23.40
CA LEU A 319 24.67 25.67 -22.77
C LEU A 319 24.87 25.72 -21.25
N SER A 320 25.83 26.50 -20.76
CA SER A 320 26.06 26.71 -19.33
C SER A 320 24.85 27.33 -18.62
N VAL A 321 24.09 28.20 -19.31
CA VAL A 321 22.86 28.79 -18.79
C VAL A 321 21.82 27.69 -18.64
N LEU A 322 21.65 26.84 -19.67
CA LEU A 322 20.66 25.76 -19.65
C LEU A 322 20.90 24.79 -18.49
N ASP A 323 22.16 24.47 -18.16
CA ASP A 323 22.51 23.63 -17.02
C ASP A 323 22.11 24.27 -15.67
N ASP A 324 22.41 25.56 -15.46
CA ASP A 324 21.96 26.30 -14.27
C ASP A 324 20.43 26.39 -14.21
N LEU A 325 19.76 26.54 -15.38
CA LEU A 325 18.30 26.53 -15.43
C LEU A 325 17.73 25.17 -14.96
N TRP A 326 18.34 24.07 -15.38
CA TRP A 326 17.94 22.72 -14.99
C TRP A 326 18.18 22.44 -13.51
N GLU A 327 19.33 22.85 -12.97
CA GLU A 327 19.67 22.64 -11.56
C GLU A 327 18.66 23.36 -10.64
N ARG A 328 18.34 24.63 -10.94
CA ARG A 328 17.33 25.39 -10.17
C ARG A 328 15.91 24.86 -10.32
N ALA A 329 15.55 24.41 -11.53
CA ALA A 329 14.25 23.77 -11.75
C ALA A 329 14.11 22.48 -10.93
N TYR A 330 15.18 21.70 -10.87
CA TYR A 330 15.27 20.49 -10.08
C TYR A 330 15.17 20.79 -8.58
N GLU A 331 15.91 21.76 -8.06
CA GLU A 331 15.82 22.20 -6.66
C GLU A 331 14.39 22.63 -6.28
N SER A 332 13.75 23.45 -7.12
CA SER A 332 12.36 23.89 -6.92
C SER A 332 11.37 22.72 -6.92
N LEU A 333 11.56 21.73 -7.80
CA LEU A 333 10.76 20.51 -7.82
C LEU A 333 10.95 19.71 -6.52
N VAL A 334 12.20 19.52 -6.10
CA VAL A 334 12.55 18.79 -4.88
C VAL A 334 11.93 19.46 -3.65
N GLU A 335 12.08 20.78 -3.48
CA GLU A 335 11.47 21.53 -2.37
C GLU A 335 9.94 21.40 -2.37
N THR A 336 9.32 21.41 -3.55
CA THR A 336 7.86 21.30 -3.67
C THR A 336 7.37 19.89 -3.30
N VAL A 337 8.05 18.86 -3.80
CA VAL A 337 7.77 17.45 -3.46
C VAL A 337 7.92 17.24 -1.96
N TYR A 338 9.00 17.77 -1.38
CA TYR A 338 9.29 17.70 0.04
C TYR A 338 8.18 18.35 0.89
N GLY A 339 7.86 19.62 0.62
CA GLY A 339 6.81 20.32 1.39
C GLY A 339 5.45 19.63 1.32
N SER A 340 5.12 19.01 0.18
CA SER A 340 3.90 18.20 0.05
C SER A 340 3.94 16.92 0.89
N LEU A 341 5.08 16.20 0.88
CA LEU A 341 5.24 14.96 1.65
C LEU A 341 5.24 15.22 3.17
N GLU A 342 5.89 16.29 3.60
CA GLU A 342 5.88 16.74 5.00
C GLU A 342 4.50 17.16 5.48
N ALA A 343 3.64 17.69 4.60
CA ALA A 343 2.24 17.92 4.93
C ALA A 343 1.45 16.59 5.03
N GLY A 344 1.87 15.56 4.29
CA GLY A 344 1.24 14.24 4.27
C GLY A 344 1.39 13.45 5.57
N VAL A 345 2.52 13.55 6.26
CA VAL A 345 2.80 12.86 7.53
C VAL A 345 1.87 13.30 8.68
N PRO A 346 1.72 14.59 9.01
CA PRO A 346 0.81 15.04 10.07
C PRO A 346 -0.65 14.80 9.70
N LEU A 347 -1.03 14.91 8.43
CA LEU A 347 -2.37 14.49 7.98
C LEU A 347 -2.58 13.00 8.22
N SER A 348 -1.59 12.16 7.90
CA SER A 348 -1.64 10.73 8.18
C SER A 348 -1.77 10.46 9.68
N ALA A 349 -1.04 11.18 10.53
CA ALA A 349 -1.14 11.07 11.98
C ALA A 349 -2.53 11.48 12.48
N MET A 350 -3.05 12.62 12.01
CA MET A 350 -4.38 13.13 12.36
C MET A 350 -5.48 12.12 12.01
N PHE A 351 -5.51 11.61 10.78
CA PHE A 351 -6.52 10.64 10.37
C PHE A 351 -6.35 9.27 11.05
N SER A 352 -5.11 8.89 11.39
CA SER A 352 -4.85 7.67 12.17
C SER A 352 -5.42 7.76 13.58
N ILE A 353 -5.36 8.93 14.21
CA ILE A 353 -5.96 9.18 15.54
C ILE A 353 -7.48 9.21 15.48
N LEU A 354 -8.05 9.78 14.41
CA LEU A 354 -9.51 9.78 14.20
C LEU A 354 -10.02 8.35 14.03
N GLY A 355 -9.29 7.53 13.26
CA GLY A 355 -9.67 6.16 12.94
C GLY A 355 -10.85 6.09 11.96
N ARG A 356 -11.06 4.91 11.36
CA ARG A 356 -12.09 4.71 10.33
C ARG A 356 -13.50 5.01 10.84
N GLY A 357 -13.84 4.53 12.04
CA GLY A 357 -15.18 4.66 12.60
C GLY A 357 -15.63 6.12 12.78
N ARG A 358 -14.79 6.95 13.42
CA ARG A 358 -15.12 8.37 13.62
C ARG A 358 -15.07 9.16 12.31
N LEU A 359 -14.20 8.78 11.38
CA LEU A 359 -14.15 9.41 10.06
C LEU A 359 -15.46 9.16 9.30
N ALA A 360 -16.00 7.94 9.38
CA ALA A 360 -17.27 7.57 8.75
C ALA A 360 -18.48 8.33 9.36
N GLU A 361 -18.41 8.69 10.65
CA GLU A 361 -19.45 9.46 11.35
C GLU A 361 -19.51 10.95 10.95
N ILE A 362 -18.56 11.48 10.17
CA ILE A 362 -18.59 12.86 9.70
C ILE A 362 -19.78 13.05 8.73
N PRO A 363 -20.73 13.96 9.02
CA PRO A 363 -21.90 14.18 8.16
C PRO A 363 -21.50 14.53 6.72
N CYS A 364 -22.18 13.91 5.75
CA CYS A 364 -22.02 14.10 4.30
C CYS A 364 -20.66 13.65 3.70
N LEU A 365 -19.55 13.86 4.40
CA LEU A 365 -18.20 13.60 3.89
C LEU A 365 -17.62 12.27 4.37
N GLY A 366 -18.06 11.74 5.50
CA GLY A 366 -17.44 10.59 6.16
C GLY A 366 -17.36 9.34 5.29
N PRO A 367 -18.49 8.81 4.78
CA PRO A 367 -18.48 7.62 3.93
C PRO A 367 -17.63 7.80 2.67
N TRP A 368 -17.69 8.99 2.05
CA TRP A 368 -16.88 9.31 0.89
C TRP A 368 -15.38 9.37 1.21
N LEU A 369 -15.00 9.99 2.34
CA LEU A 369 -13.61 10.07 2.80
C LEU A 369 -13.04 8.69 3.12
N VAL A 370 -13.79 7.85 3.82
CA VAL A 370 -13.39 6.47 4.10
C VAL A 370 -13.17 5.72 2.78
N GLN A 371 -14.12 5.79 1.85
CA GLN A 371 -13.97 5.12 0.55
C GLN A 371 -12.78 5.66 -0.27
N ALA A 372 -12.57 6.99 -0.25
CA ALA A 372 -11.47 7.64 -0.95
C ALA A 372 -10.11 7.26 -0.36
N LEU A 373 -9.96 7.26 0.97
CA LEU A 373 -8.71 7.00 1.67
C LEU A 373 -8.41 5.51 1.88
N GLY A 374 -9.41 4.65 1.88
CA GLY A 374 -9.24 3.21 2.03
C GLY A 374 -10.53 2.57 2.57
N PRO A 375 -11.21 1.70 1.80
CA PRO A 375 -12.34 0.92 2.33
C PRO A 375 -11.93 0.17 3.59
#